data_AF-A0A0D0I7V4-F1
#
_entry.id   AF-A0A0D0I7V4-F1
#
_cell.length_a   1.000
_cell.length_b   1.000
_cell.length_c   1.000
_cell.angle_alpha   90.00
_cell.angle_beta   90.00
_cell.angle_gamma   90.00
#
_symmetry.space_group_name_H-M   'P 1'
#
loop_
_entity.id
_entity.type
_entity.pdbx_description
1 polymer ?
#
loop_
_entity_poly.entity_id
_entity_poly.type
_entity_poly.pdbx_seq_one_letter_code
_entity_poly.pdbx_strand_id
1 'polypeptide(L)'
;MIQVITREWQITKAYIDDIALHSGLINLDWDDFKAFAESHRPVVAIRNEDNASVTELTDNAMAEIRKRCSNKLSNIIVSISYKEGEELMMDEMEGISDCLTMFANKNVEIKWGISQNNTLKCRRCISVFAFE
;
A
#
# COMPACT_ATOMS: atom_id res chain seq x y z
N MET A 1 11.36 -4.02 -7.26
CA MET A 1 12.28 -3.44 -6.24
C MET A 1 11.52 -3.18 -4.95
N ILE A 2 11.90 -3.89 -3.88
CA ILE A 2 11.28 -3.74 -2.56
C ILE A 2 12.10 -2.80 -1.68
N GLN A 3 11.44 -1.77 -1.15
CA GLN A 3 11.96 -0.89 -0.12
C GLN A 3 11.17 -1.08 1.16
N VAL A 4 11.88 -1.17 2.29
CA VAL A 4 11.31 -1.35 3.62
C VAL A 4 11.65 -0.13 4.48
N ILE A 5 10.64 0.48 5.08
CA ILE A 5 10.77 1.69 5.90
C ILE A 5 10.21 1.38 7.29
N THR A 6 11.00 1.59 8.34
CA THR A 6 10.63 1.24 9.73
C THR A 6 10.70 2.42 10.69
N ARG A 7 11.25 3.57 10.27
CA ARG A 7 11.24 4.78 11.09
C ARG A 7 9.94 5.53 10.87
N GLU A 8 9.21 5.78 11.94
CA GLU A 8 7.87 6.41 11.94
C GLU A 8 7.78 7.70 11.12
N TRP A 9 8.73 8.62 11.27
CA TRP A 9 8.75 9.87 10.50
C TRP A 9 9.04 9.64 9.02
N GLN A 10 9.80 8.59 8.66
CA GLN A 10 10.04 8.22 7.26
C GLN A 10 8.82 7.56 6.65
N ILE A 11 8.09 6.75 7.43
CA ILE A 11 6.81 6.15 7.02
C ILE A 11 5.80 7.26 6.71
N THR A 12 5.66 8.23 7.62
CA THR A 12 4.76 9.37 7.44
C THR A 12 5.15 10.20 6.22
N LYS A 13 6.45 10.50 6.07
CA LYS A 13 6.95 11.21 4.88
C LYS A 13 6.66 10.44 3.59
N ALA A 14 6.90 9.13 3.56
CA ALA A 14 6.62 8.31 2.39
C ALA A 14 5.13 8.31 2.04
N TYR A 15 4.23 8.27 3.04
CA TYR A 15 2.80 8.38 2.79
C TYR A 15 2.41 9.72 2.16
N ILE A 16 2.96 10.82 2.68
CA ILE A 16 2.69 12.16 2.14
C ILE A 16 3.18 12.26 0.69
N ASP A 17 4.45 11.92 0.47
CA ASP A 17 5.12 12.08 -0.81
C ASP A 17 4.52 11.16 -1.89
N ASP A 18 4.23 9.90 -1.56
CA ASP A 18 3.83 8.88 -2.55
C ASP A 18 2.31 8.75 -2.69
N ILE A 19 1.51 9.25 -1.75
CA ILE A 19 0.05 9.04 -1.72
C ILE A 19 -0.70 10.35 -1.53
N ALA A 20 -0.57 11.02 -0.38
CA ALA A 20 -1.49 12.10 0.00
C ALA A 20 -1.42 13.33 -0.93
N LEU A 21 -0.28 13.54 -1.60
CA LEU A 21 -0.09 14.63 -2.57
C LEU A 21 -0.60 14.30 -3.98
N HIS A 22 -1.13 13.10 -4.21
CA HIS A 22 -1.54 12.63 -5.53
C HIS A 22 -3.02 12.24 -5.54
N SER A 23 -3.77 12.75 -6.51
CA SER A 23 -5.16 12.35 -6.70
C SER A 23 -5.26 10.92 -7.25
N GLY A 24 -6.04 10.08 -6.59
CA GLY A 24 -6.32 8.71 -7.01
C GLY A 24 -7.62 8.58 -7.80
N LEU A 25 -7.71 7.53 -8.63
CA LEU A 25 -8.99 7.00 -9.15
C LEU A 25 -9.86 6.52 -7.99
N ILE A 26 -9.25 5.82 -7.04
CA ILE A 26 -9.81 5.53 -5.72
C ILE A 26 -8.91 6.26 -4.75
N ASN A 27 -9.41 7.38 -4.24
CA ASN A 27 -8.58 8.34 -3.55
C ASN A 27 -8.23 7.87 -2.13
N LEU A 28 -6.97 8.00 -1.78
CA LEU A 28 -6.47 7.98 -0.41
C LEU A 28 -5.89 9.36 -0.13
N ASP A 29 -6.16 9.92 1.04
CA ASP A 29 -5.66 11.23 1.43
C ASP A 29 -4.99 11.24 2.81
N TRP A 30 -4.57 12.42 3.25
CA TRP A 30 -3.93 12.57 4.55
C TRP A 30 -4.84 12.19 5.72
N ASP A 31 -6.14 12.42 5.61
CA ASP A 31 -7.09 12.10 6.68
C ASP A 31 -7.22 10.58 6.85
N ASP A 32 -7.03 9.82 5.78
CA ASP A 32 -6.98 8.36 5.85
C ASP A 32 -5.86 7.84 6.73
N PHE A 33 -4.65 8.37 6.54
CA PHE A 33 -3.49 8.04 7.38
C PHE A 33 -3.67 8.55 8.79
N LYS A 34 -4.14 9.80 8.95
CA LYS A 34 -4.33 10.42 10.25
C LYS A 34 -5.30 9.63 11.11
N ALA A 35 -6.42 9.18 10.54
CA ALA A 35 -7.43 8.39 11.27
C ALA A 35 -6.83 7.11 11.89
N PHE A 36 -5.95 6.41 11.16
CA PHE A 36 -5.25 5.24 11.70
C PHE A 36 -4.16 5.63 12.69
N ALA A 37 -3.36 6.65 12.39
CA ALA A 37 -2.27 7.12 13.23
C ALA A 37 -2.71 7.68 14.59
N GLU A 38 -3.96 8.16 14.70
CA GLU A 38 -4.55 8.64 15.97
C GLU A 38 -4.76 7.51 16.98
N SER A 39 -5.02 6.28 16.51
CA SER A 39 -5.34 5.12 17.35
C SER A 39 -4.22 4.09 17.41
N HIS A 40 -3.41 4.00 16.35
CA HIS A 40 -2.40 2.95 16.18
C HIS A 40 -1.13 3.54 15.59
N ARG A 41 0.02 3.04 16.02
CA ARG A 41 1.31 3.58 15.60
C ARG A 41 1.72 2.98 14.25
N PRO A 42 2.16 3.77 13.26
CA PRO A 42 2.73 3.20 12.04
C PRO A 42 4.07 2.52 12.35
N VAL A 43 4.18 1.24 12.02
CA VAL A 43 5.33 0.39 12.38
C VAL A 43 6.21 0.02 11.20
N VAL A 44 5.63 -0.14 10.01
CA VAL A 44 6.38 -0.45 8.80
C VAL A 44 5.63 0.06 7.57
N ALA A 45 6.37 0.56 6.60
CA ALA A 45 5.90 0.75 5.23
C ALA A 45 6.75 -0.07 4.26
N ILE A 46 6.09 -0.68 3.29
CA ILE A 46 6.71 -1.43 2.21
C ILE A 46 6.34 -0.75 0.90
N ARG A 47 7.33 -0.44 0.08
CA ARG A 47 7.14 0.07 -1.27
C ARG A 47 7.74 -0.94 -2.24
N ASN A 48 6.91 -1.54 -3.09
CA ASN A 48 7.32 -2.57 -4.03
C ASN A 48 6.99 -2.12 -5.46
N GLU A 49 8.01 -1.68 -6.18
CA GLU A 49 7.87 -1.17 -7.55
C GLU A 49 8.53 -2.12 -8.55
N ASP A 50 7.76 -2.70 -9.46
CA ASP A 50 8.26 -3.63 -10.48
C ASP A 50 7.34 -3.68 -11.71
N ASN A 51 7.72 -4.47 -12.71
CA ASN A 51 6.92 -4.74 -13.90
C ASN A 51 6.02 -5.99 -13.76
N ALA A 52 6.00 -6.59 -12.56
CA ALA A 52 5.15 -7.74 -12.22
C ALA A 52 3.69 -7.33 -12.02
N SER A 53 2.81 -8.34 -11.90
CA SER A 53 1.38 -8.13 -11.64
C SER A 53 1.12 -7.54 -10.26
N VAL A 54 -0.05 -6.91 -10.09
CA VAL A 54 -0.46 -6.35 -8.79
C VAL A 54 -0.52 -7.43 -7.71
N THR A 55 -1.01 -8.62 -8.04
CA THR A 55 -1.08 -9.76 -7.12
C THR A 55 0.31 -10.15 -6.62
N GLU A 56 1.27 -10.33 -7.53
CA GLU A 56 2.64 -10.72 -7.16
C GLU A 56 3.33 -9.64 -6.32
N LEU A 57 3.16 -8.36 -6.68
CA LEU A 57 3.71 -7.26 -5.92
C LEU A 57 3.13 -7.17 -4.50
N THR A 58 1.84 -7.43 -4.38
CA THR A 58 1.12 -7.42 -3.11
C THR A 58 1.57 -8.58 -2.22
N ASP A 59 1.65 -9.80 -2.75
CA ASP A 59 2.14 -10.97 -2.02
C ASP A 59 3.55 -10.75 -1.46
N ASN A 60 4.43 -10.20 -2.30
CA ASN A 60 5.80 -9.86 -1.90
C ASN A 60 5.83 -8.80 -0.80
N ALA A 61 5.02 -7.73 -0.92
CA ALA A 61 4.94 -6.69 0.10
C ALA A 61 4.44 -7.27 1.44
N MET A 62 3.43 -8.14 1.38
CA MET A 62 2.85 -8.77 2.56
C MET A 62 3.76 -9.79 3.22
N ALA A 63 4.56 -10.52 2.44
CA ALA A 63 5.60 -11.38 3.00
C ALA A 63 6.58 -10.55 3.85
N GLU A 64 6.92 -9.34 3.42
CA GLU A 64 7.78 -8.44 4.19
C GLU A 64 7.08 -7.85 5.43
N ILE A 65 5.78 -7.54 5.36
CA ILE A 65 4.97 -7.16 6.53
C ILE A 65 4.97 -8.29 7.56
N ARG A 66 4.66 -9.53 7.16
CA ARG A 66 4.57 -10.68 8.07
C ARG A 66 5.88 -11.03 8.77
N LYS A 67 7.02 -10.74 8.12
CA LYS A 67 8.35 -10.93 8.74
C LYS A 67 8.62 -9.95 9.89
N ARG A 68 7.89 -8.82 9.94
CA ARG A 68 8.21 -7.67 10.82
C ARG A 68 7.12 -7.33 11.81
N CYS A 69 5.87 -7.45 11.40
CA CYS A 69 4.72 -7.28 12.27
C CYS A 69 4.42 -8.60 12.96
N SER A 70 4.22 -8.54 14.27
CA SER A 70 3.69 -9.68 15.01
C SER A 70 2.19 -9.84 14.71
N ASN A 71 1.49 -10.84 15.28
CA ASN A 71 0.03 -11.01 15.11
C ASN A 71 -0.81 -9.84 15.70
N LYS A 72 -0.22 -8.67 15.95
CA LYS A 72 -0.82 -7.47 16.55
C LYS A 72 -1.17 -6.37 15.53
N LEU A 73 -1.10 -6.69 14.24
CA LEU A 73 -1.46 -5.75 13.19
C LEU A 73 -2.92 -5.31 13.34
N SER A 74 -3.14 -4.01 13.52
CA SER A 74 -4.47 -3.42 13.78
C SER A 74 -5.09 -2.89 12.49
N ASN A 75 -4.30 -2.13 11.71
CA ASN A 75 -4.77 -1.48 10.49
C ASN A 75 -3.71 -1.53 9.38
N ILE A 76 -4.18 -1.50 8.13
CA ILE A 76 -3.32 -1.40 6.95
C ILE A 76 -3.88 -0.38 5.96
N ILE A 77 -3.01 0.41 5.36
CA ILE A 77 -3.32 1.17 4.15
C ILE A 77 -2.57 0.56 2.95
N VAL A 78 -3.28 0.31 1.86
CA VAL A 78 -2.71 -0.24 0.61
C VAL A 78 -2.93 0.76 -0.53
N SER A 79 -1.86 1.30 -1.08
CA SER A 79 -1.91 2.13 -2.28
C SER A 79 -1.35 1.37 -3.47
N ILE A 80 -2.08 1.43 -4.58
CA ILE A 80 -1.73 0.80 -5.85
C ILE A 80 -1.50 1.91 -6.85
N SER A 81 -0.29 2.01 -7.36
CA SER A 81 0.06 3.01 -8.36
C SER A 81 0.46 2.36 -9.68
N TYR A 82 -0.02 2.94 -10.78
CA TYR A 82 0.37 2.54 -12.12
C TYR A 82 0.95 3.73 -12.89
N LYS A 83 1.82 3.42 -13.85
CA LYS A 83 2.44 4.43 -14.72
C LYS A 83 1.47 4.86 -15.82
N GLU A 84 1.53 6.12 -16.22
CA GLU A 84 0.76 6.62 -17.37
C GLU A 84 0.99 5.78 -18.63
N GLY A 85 -0.09 5.41 -19.32
CA GLY A 85 -0.06 4.53 -20.50
C GLY A 85 0.14 3.03 -20.19
N GLU A 86 0.13 2.66 -18.91
CA GLU A 86 0.16 1.27 -18.43
C GLU A 86 -1.07 1.03 -17.52
N GLU A 87 -2.25 1.36 -18.05
CA GLU A 87 -3.52 1.26 -17.35
C GLU A 87 -3.73 -0.13 -16.72
N LEU A 88 -4.44 -0.16 -15.60
CA LEU A 88 -4.79 -1.41 -14.91
C LEU A 88 -5.81 -2.20 -15.75
N MET A 89 -5.43 -3.43 -16.10
CA MET A 89 -6.30 -4.33 -16.83
C MET A 89 -7.28 -5.03 -15.87
N MET A 90 -8.38 -5.57 -16.40
CA MET A 90 -9.47 -6.12 -15.59
C MET A 90 -9.05 -7.34 -14.76
N ASP A 91 -8.20 -8.20 -15.31
CA ASP A 91 -7.56 -9.33 -14.64
C ASP A 91 -6.71 -8.89 -13.43
N GLU A 92 -6.10 -7.71 -13.52
CA GLU A 92 -5.33 -7.15 -12.41
C GLU A 92 -6.21 -6.55 -11.33
N MET A 93 -7.39 -6.02 -11.70
CA MET A 93 -8.42 -5.60 -10.75
C MET A 93 -9.02 -6.77 -9.97
N GLU A 94 -9.18 -7.93 -10.60
CA GLU A 94 -9.57 -9.17 -9.90
C GLU A 94 -8.51 -9.57 -8.87
N GLY A 95 -7.23 -9.49 -9.24
CA GLY A 95 -6.11 -9.71 -8.32
C GLY A 95 -6.14 -8.78 -7.10
N ILE A 96 -6.53 -7.51 -7.28
CA ILE A 96 -6.69 -6.55 -6.17
C ILE A 96 -7.79 -7.02 -5.22
N SER A 97 -8.95 -7.41 -5.76
CA SER A 97 -10.09 -7.89 -4.97
C SER A 97 -9.72 -9.11 -4.11
N ASP A 98 -9.03 -10.08 -4.70
CA ASP A 98 -8.59 -11.29 -3.99
C ASP A 98 -7.60 -10.96 -2.87
N CYS A 99 -6.63 -10.08 -3.14
CA CYS A 99 -5.69 -9.61 -2.11
C CYS A 99 -6.41 -8.90 -0.95
N LEU A 100 -7.33 -7.97 -1.25
CA LEU A 100 -8.08 -7.24 -0.23
C LEU A 100 -8.94 -8.15 0.64
N THR A 101 -9.58 -9.16 0.03
CA THR A 101 -10.40 -10.16 0.73
C THR A 101 -9.57 -10.99 1.70
N MET A 102 -8.31 -11.31 1.33
CA MET A 102 -7.38 -12.00 2.22
C MET A 102 -7.09 -11.20 3.50
N PHE A 103 -7.04 -9.87 3.42
CA PHE A 103 -6.74 -9.00 4.56
C PHE A 103 -7.94 -8.83 5.50
N ALA A 104 -9.16 -8.73 4.96
CA ALA A 104 -10.37 -8.54 5.74
C ALA A 104 -10.64 -9.70 6.73
N ASN A 105 -10.22 -10.92 6.38
CA ASN A 105 -10.42 -12.13 7.19
C ASN A 105 -9.63 -12.17 8.51
N LYS A 106 -8.84 -11.14 8.85
CA LYS A 106 -8.00 -11.10 10.05
C LYS A 106 -8.41 -10.06 11.10
N ASN A 107 -9.62 -9.49 11.02
CA ASN A 107 -10.05 -8.34 11.84
C ASN A 107 -9.11 -7.12 11.72
N VAL A 108 -8.38 -7.02 10.61
CA VAL A 108 -7.53 -5.87 10.29
C VAL A 108 -8.37 -4.91 9.48
N GLU A 109 -8.48 -3.66 9.93
CA GLU A 109 -9.16 -2.64 9.14
C GLU A 109 -8.26 -2.22 7.96
N ILE A 110 -8.82 -2.21 6.75
CA ILE A 110 -8.07 -1.89 5.53
C ILE A 110 -8.66 -0.65 4.88
N LYS A 111 -7.77 0.30 4.58
CA LYS A 111 -8.03 1.34 3.59
C LYS A 111 -7.19 1.07 2.36
N TRP A 112 -7.74 1.36 1.19
CA TRP A 112 -7.02 1.13 -0.05
C TRP A 112 -7.38 2.16 -1.10
N GLY A 113 -6.47 2.34 -2.06
CA GLY A 113 -6.64 3.30 -3.13
C GLY A 113 -5.85 2.92 -4.37
N ILE A 114 -6.21 3.58 -5.47
CA ILE A 114 -5.58 3.41 -6.77
C ILE A 114 -5.25 4.81 -7.29
N SER A 115 -4.01 5.02 -7.72
CA SER A 115 -3.57 6.28 -8.31
C SER A 115 -2.69 6.07 -9.53
N GLN A 116 -2.66 7.07 -10.41
CA GLN A 116 -1.65 7.14 -11.46
C GLN A 116 -0.43 7.89 -10.90
N ASN A 117 0.77 7.38 -11.15
CA ASN A 117 2.00 8.05 -10.73
C ASN A 117 3.04 8.06 -11.86
N ASN A 118 3.28 9.25 -12.42
CA ASN A 118 4.16 9.45 -13.56
C ASN A 118 5.66 9.41 -13.19
N THR A 119 5.97 9.41 -11.90
CA THR A 119 7.36 9.32 -11.41
C THR A 119 7.85 7.87 -11.31
N LEU A 120 6.96 6.89 -11.52
CA LEU A 120 7.32 5.47 -11.51
C LEU A 120 8.31 5.13 -12.65
N LYS A 121 9.36 4.41 -12.27
CA LYS A 121 10.33 3.82 -13.20
C LYS A 121 9.77 2.55 -13.82
N CYS A 122 9.08 1.72 -13.03
CA CYS A 122 8.42 0.51 -13.48
C CYS A 122 6.91 0.73 -13.75
N ARG A 123 6.24 -0.31 -14.27
CA ARG A 123 4.81 -0.27 -14.59
C ARG A 123 3.93 -0.06 -13.37
N ARG A 124 4.29 -0.66 -12.24
CA ARG A 124 3.46 -0.73 -11.04
C ARG A 124 4.25 -0.49 -9.78
N CYS A 125 3.56 0.03 -8.78
CA CYS A 125 4.06 0.16 -7.42
C CYS A 125 2.94 -0.18 -6.44
N ILE A 126 3.23 -1.04 -5.47
CA ILE A 126 2.38 -1.31 -4.32
C ILE A 126 3.05 -0.71 -3.10
N SER A 127 2.33 0.15 -2.40
CA SER A 127 2.77 0.72 -1.13
C SER A 127 1.84 0.27 -0.01
N VAL A 128 2.38 -0.39 1.01
CA VAL A 128 1.64 -0.93 2.15
C VAL A 128 2.13 -0.24 3.41
N PHE A 129 1.23 0.30 4.22
CA PHE A 129 1.50 0.97 5.49
C PHE A 129 0.78 0.21 6.60
N ALA A 130 1.53 -0.33 7.54
CA ALA A 130 1.02 -1.15 8.62
C ALA A 130 1.08 -0.40 9.96
N PHE A 131 0.03 -0.58 10.77
CA PHE A 131 -0.15 0.06 12.06
C PHE A 131 -0.42 -0.98 13.15
N GLU A 132 0.17 -0.79 14.34
CA GLU A 132 -0.04 -1.61 15.54
C GLU A 132 -0.57 -0.78 16.70
#